data_AF-A0A0F9DBK0-F1
#
_entry.id   AF-A0A0F9DBK0-F1
#
_cell.length_a   1.000
_cell.length_b   1.000
_cell.length_c   1.000
_cell.angle_alpha   90.00
_cell.angle_beta   90.00
_cell.angle_gamma   90.00
#
_symmetry.space_group_name_H-M   'P 1'
#
loop_
_entity.id
_entity.type
_entity.pdbx_description
1 polymer ?
#
loop_
_entity_poly.entity_id
_entity_poly.type
_entity_poly.pdbx_seq_one_letter_code
_entity_poly.pdbx_strand_id
1 'polypeptide(L)'
;MSRDNFTKKTIETLKARVAHRCSNPNCRVPTSAPAEDNKVNNIGSAAHIFAASEGGPRPNNAISSEERKSINNGIWLCSNCSVDIDRDEKRYPPELLKKWKADAEAQARTELGQKLPSNTDAIDTVAAALTGMPKNIITHAISNVHQATEISLSRLDSRFHIKTQYIDGSTSIGIFAKENVPLALKVDAEYTQEYAKQHQMLIEHGSDVEISTNGLTIEGSKLFEEIIKEAGTFSISSPKKKAIQKLWLVQDDTNLIESFDDIRGE
;
A
#
# COMPACT_ATOMS: atom_id res chain seq x y z
N MET A 1 6.80 -3.36 47.69
CA MET A 1 6.76 -2.06 46.98
C MET A 1 5.36 -1.86 46.42
N SER A 2 4.83 -0.63 46.46
CA SER A 2 3.52 -0.29 45.91
C SER A 2 3.56 -0.33 44.37
N ARG A 3 2.55 -0.92 43.73
CA ARG A 3 2.42 -0.97 42.27
C ARG A 3 1.66 0.27 41.80
N ASP A 4 2.25 1.02 40.89
CA ASP A 4 1.67 2.24 40.32
C ASP A 4 0.59 1.90 39.28
N ASN A 5 -0.61 1.58 39.74
CA ASN A 5 -1.71 1.21 38.86
C ASN A 5 -2.37 2.41 38.16
N PHE A 6 -2.82 2.19 36.92
CA PHE A 6 -3.63 3.15 36.18
C PHE A 6 -4.95 3.46 36.90
N THR A 7 -5.41 4.72 36.80
CA THR A 7 -6.75 5.10 37.27
C THR A 7 -7.83 4.47 36.39
N LYS A 8 -9.06 4.31 36.92
CA LYS A 8 -10.20 3.85 36.12
C LYS A 8 -10.40 4.70 34.86
N LYS A 9 -10.29 6.03 34.97
CA LYS A 9 -10.39 6.96 33.84
C LYS A 9 -9.34 6.68 32.77
N THR A 10 -8.09 6.42 33.17
CA THR A 10 -7.00 6.05 32.25
C THR A 10 -7.32 4.76 31.51
N ILE A 11 -7.78 3.73 32.22
CA ILE A 11 -8.14 2.43 31.64
C ILE A 11 -9.27 2.57 30.62
N GLU A 12 -10.35 3.29 30.99
CA GLU A 12 -11.49 3.55 30.10
C GLU A 12 -11.06 4.32 28.85
N THR A 13 -10.18 5.31 29.01
CA THR A 13 -9.65 6.09 27.88
C THR A 13 -8.77 5.23 26.97
N LEU A 14 -7.89 4.38 27.53
CA LEU A 14 -7.00 3.50 26.76
C LEU A 14 -7.79 2.57 25.86
N LYS A 15 -8.79 1.86 26.40
CA LYS A 15 -9.59 0.92 25.60
C LYS A 15 -10.43 1.64 24.56
N ALA A 16 -11.01 2.80 24.88
CA ALA A 16 -11.85 3.56 23.96
C ALA A 16 -11.05 4.10 22.76
N ARG A 17 -9.80 4.57 22.98
CA ARG A 17 -8.91 5.08 21.92
C ARG A 17 -8.56 4.05 20.85
N VAL A 18 -8.67 2.75 21.17
CA VAL A 18 -8.41 1.65 20.23
C VAL A 18 -9.68 0.85 19.92
N ALA A 19 -10.86 1.46 20.11
CA ALA A 19 -12.17 0.84 19.85
C ALA A 19 -12.37 -0.52 20.55
N HIS A 20 -11.87 -0.66 21.78
CA HIS A 20 -11.93 -1.90 22.57
C HIS A 20 -11.28 -3.11 21.86
N ARG A 21 -10.23 -2.88 21.07
CA ARG A 21 -9.47 -3.94 20.38
C ARG A 21 -8.04 -4.01 20.90
N CYS A 22 -7.47 -5.22 20.91
CA CYS A 22 -6.07 -5.42 21.28
C CYS A 22 -5.14 -4.55 20.41
N SER A 23 -4.14 -3.91 21.01
CA SER A 23 -3.19 -3.04 20.29
C SER A 23 -2.07 -3.81 19.58
N ASN A 24 -1.93 -5.12 19.79
CA ASN A 24 -1.00 -5.94 19.01
C ASN A 24 -1.49 -6.00 17.54
N PRO A 25 -0.68 -5.55 16.56
CA PRO A 25 -1.08 -5.41 15.16
C PRO A 25 -1.49 -6.74 14.52
N ASN A 26 -0.93 -7.87 14.96
CA ASN A 26 -1.26 -9.20 14.45
C ASN A 26 -2.49 -9.81 15.15
N CYS A 27 -2.97 -9.21 16.24
CA CYS A 27 -4.07 -9.75 17.04
C CYS A 27 -5.38 -8.99 16.80
N ARG A 28 -5.43 -7.69 17.14
CA ARG A 28 -6.59 -6.79 16.94
C ARG A 28 -7.98 -7.31 17.39
N VAL A 29 -8.03 -8.38 18.20
CA VAL A 29 -9.29 -9.00 18.63
C VAL A 29 -10.12 -8.02 19.46
N PRO A 30 -11.46 -8.02 19.33
CA PRO A 30 -12.34 -7.32 20.27
C PRO A 30 -12.11 -7.86 21.69
N THR A 31 -12.03 -6.96 22.66
CA THR A 31 -11.78 -7.32 24.06
C THR A 31 -13.00 -7.18 24.95
N SER A 32 -14.11 -6.65 24.43
CA SER A 32 -15.33 -6.45 25.18
C SER A 32 -16.52 -6.99 24.39
N ALA A 33 -17.38 -7.74 25.06
CA ALA A 33 -18.61 -8.29 24.50
C ALA A 33 -19.68 -8.36 25.61
N PRO A 34 -20.97 -8.53 25.25
CA PRO A 34 -22.01 -8.82 26.24
C PRO A 34 -21.70 -10.10 27.02
N ALA A 35 -22.06 -10.09 28.30
CA ALA A 35 -22.26 -11.27 29.12
C ALA A 35 -23.75 -11.38 29.50
N GLU A 36 -24.13 -12.45 30.19
CA GLU A 36 -25.48 -12.59 30.76
C GLU A 36 -25.80 -11.45 31.75
N ASP A 37 -27.09 -11.23 32.03
CA ASP A 37 -27.60 -10.22 32.97
C ASP A 37 -27.18 -8.77 32.68
N ASN A 38 -27.11 -8.36 31.42
CA ASN A 38 -26.66 -7.01 31.02
C ASN A 38 -25.23 -6.66 31.51
N LYS A 39 -24.39 -7.67 31.78
CA LYS A 39 -22.99 -7.48 32.16
C LYS A 39 -22.11 -7.42 30.92
N VAL A 40 -20.85 -7.04 31.11
CA VAL A 40 -19.82 -7.01 30.06
C VAL A 40 -18.81 -8.11 30.34
N ASN A 41 -18.58 -8.99 29.36
CA ASN A 41 -17.42 -9.87 29.32
C ASN A 41 -16.24 -9.06 28.76
N ASN A 42 -15.16 -8.93 29.53
CA ASN A 42 -13.98 -8.17 29.13
C ASN A 42 -12.72 -9.02 29.31
N ILE A 43 -12.01 -9.25 28.21
CA ILE A 43 -10.73 -9.96 28.17
C ILE A 43 -9.55 -9.01 27.94
N GLY A 44 -9.78 -7.70 28.03
CA GLY A 44 -8.79 -6.66 27.81
C GLY A 44 -8.21 -6.12 29.13
N SER A 45 -6.98 -5.65 29.06
CA SER A 45 -6.25 -5.09 30.19
C SER A 45 -5.37 -3.92 29.75
N ALA A 46 -5.23 -2.93 30.63
CA ALA A 46 -4.24 -1.87 30.46
C ALA A 46 -2.89 -2.37 30.95
N ALA A 47 -2.01 -2.71 30.01
CA ALA A 47 -0.63 -3.11 30.29
C ALA A 47 0.27 -1.88 30.33
N HIS A 48 1.37 -1.97 31.10
CA HIS A 48 2.35 -0.90 31.18
C HIS A 48 3.47 -1.16 30.16
N ILE A 49 3.86 -0.11 29.44
CA ILE A 49 4.99 -0.16 28.50
C ILE A 49 6.30 -0.26 29.30
N PHE A 50 6.49 0.63 30.27
CA PHE A 50 7.52 0.53 31.31
C PHE A 50 6.92 0.08 32.63
N ALA A 51 7.66 -0.72 33.40
CA ALA A 51 7.20 -1.34 34.64
C ALA A 51 6.43 -0.39 35.58
N ALA A 52 5.31 -0.87 36.13
CA ALA A 52 4.56 -0.18 37.18
C ALA A 52 5.26 -0.17 38.57
N SER A 53 6.42 -0.81 38.68
CA SER A 53 7.21 -0.95 39.90
C SER A 53 8.66 -1.25 39.53
N GLU A 54 9.61 -0.96 40.40
CA GLU A 54 11.06 -1.12 40.13
C GLU A 54 11.47 -2.56 39.76
N GLY A 55 10.80 -3.57 40.31
CA GLY A 55 11.08 -4.99 40.00
C GLY A 55 10.20 -5.58 38.90
N GLY A 56 9.47 -4.76 38.13
CA GLY A 56 8.58 -5.24 37.07
C GLY A 56 9.25 -5.30 35.69
N PRO A 57 8.54 -5.85 34.69
CA PRO A 57 9.04 -5.97 33.32
C PRO A 57 9.35 -4.62 32.69
N ARG A 58 10.48 -4.50 31.98
CA ARG A 58 10.99 -3.26 31.35
C ARG A 58 11.09 -2.10 32.35
N PRO A 59 11.88 -2.23 33.43
CA PRO A 59 12.02 -1.17 34.42
C PRO A 59 12.67 0.07 33.80
N ASN A 60 12.24 1.24 34.25
CA ASN A 60 12.85 2.51 33.88
C ASN A 60 12.87 3.41 35.13
N ASN A 61 14.06 3.64 35.67
CA ASN A 61 14.23 4.44 36.90
C ASN A 61 14.19 5.94 36.63
N ALA A 62 14.16 6.37 35.36
CA ALA A 62 14.09 7.77 35.00
C ALA A 62 12.66 8.33 34.98
N ILE A 63 11.63 7.48 35.09
CA ILE A 63 10.23 7.90 35.08
C ILE A 63 9.66 7.99 36.50
N SER A 64 8.92 9.07 36.75
CA SER A 64 8.19 9.33 38.00
C SER A 64 7.00 8.39 38.20
N SER A 65 6.44 8.38 39.41
CA SER A 65 5.21 7.63 39.71
C SER A 65 4.02 8.12 38.87
N GLU A 66 3.93 9.43 38.66
CA GLU A 66 2.93 10.08 37.81
C GLU A 66 3.06 9.62 36.35
N GLU A 67 4.29 9.55 35.83
CA GLU A 67 4.56 9.05 34.48
C GLU A 67 4.27 7.56 34.34
N ARG A 68 4.58 6.75 35.36
CA ARG A 68 4.22 5.31 35.38
C ARG A 68 2.72 5.09 35.22
N LYS A 69 1.89 5.96 35.84
CA LYS A 69 0.41 5.94 35.78
C LYS A 69 -0.17 6.70 34.58
N SER A 70 0.67 7.36 33.79
CA SER A 70 0.23 8.16 32.65
C SER A 70 -0.32 7.27 31.53
N ILE A 71 -1.31 7.79 30.81
CA ILE A 71 -1.84 7.14 29.60
C ILE A 71 -0.76 6.90 28.54
N ASN A 72 0.31 7.71 28.54
CA ASN A 72 1.44 7.56 27.63
C ASN A 72 2.26 6.30 27.91
N ASN A 73 2.24 5.81 29.15
CA ASN A 73 2.88 4.55 29.55
C ASN A 73 1.93 3.34 29.42
N GLY A 74 0.69 3.54 28.96
CA GLY A 74 -0.32 2.50 28.89
C GLY A 74 -0.60 2.02 27.47
N ILE A 75 -0.74 0.71 27.31
CA ILE A 75 -1.22 0.04 26.08
C ILE A 75 -2.38 -0.90 26.41
N TRP A 76 -3.41 -0.91 25.57
CA TRP A 76 -4.56 -1.80 25.76
C TRP A 76 -4.37 -3.12 25.01
N LEU A 77 -4.38 -4.25 25.71
CA LEU A 77 -4.11 -5.59 25.16
C LEU A 77 -5.11 -6.62 25.68
N CYS A 78 -5.39 -7.67 24.90
CA CYS A 78 -6.11 -8.84 25.43
C CYS A 78 -5.25 -9.59 26.45
N SER A 79 -5.87 -10.43 27.30
CA SER A 79 -5.19 -11.20 28.35
C SER A 79 -4.02 -12.02 27.83
N ASN A 80 -4.13 -12.58 26.61
CA ASN A 80 -3.04 -13.36 26.02
C ASN A 80 -1.84 -12.48 25.66
N CYS A 81 -2.08 -11.37 24.96
CA CYS A 81 -1.01 -10.48 24.53
C CYS A 81 -0.40 -9.72 25.72
N SER A 82 -1.17 -9.34 26.74
CA SER A 82 -0.60 -8.66 27.91
C SER A 82 0.34 -9.56 28.70
N VAL A 83 0.00 -10.86 28.84
CA VAL A 83 0.89 -11.84 29.47
C VAL A 83 2.12 -12.13 28.62
N ASP A 84 1.97 -12.24 27.30
CA ASP A 84 3.08 -12.52 26.38
C ASP A 84 4.15 -11.43 26.41
N ILE A 85 3.74 -10.16 26.35
CA ILE A 85 4.71 -9.05 26.36
C ILE A 85 5.51 -8.99 27.67
N ASP A 86 4.91 -9.36 28.80
CA ASP A 86 5.58 -9.32 30.10
C ASP A 86 6.50 -10.52 30.33
N ARG A 87 6.26 -11.66 29.66
CA ARG A 87 7.10 -12.85 29.74
C ARG A 87 8.34 -12.79 28.85
N ASP A 88 8.29 -12.03 27.74
CA ASP A 88 9.39 -11.91 26.78
C ASP A 88 9.78 -10.45 26.53
N GLU A 89 10.30 -9.81 27.57
CA GLU A 89 10.65 -8.39 27.57
C GLU A 89 11.65 -7.98 26.47
N LYS A 90 12.57 -8.90 26.12
CA LYS A 90 13.58 -8.66 25.09
C LYS A 90 12.96 -8.60 23.69
N ARG A 91 11.99 -9.49 23.42
CA ARG A 91 11.24 -9.50 22.16
C ARG A 91 10.28 -8.31 22.07
N TYR A 92 9.78 -7.84 23.20
CA TYR A 92 8.80 -6.75 23.28
C TYR A 92 9.36 -5.52 24.00
N PRO A 93 10.36 -4.82 23.42
CA PRO A 93 10.93 -3.64 24.03
C PRO A 93 9.94 -2.45 24.05
N PRO A 94 10.14 -1.46 24.93
CA PRO A 94 9.25 -0.30 25.06
C PRO A 94 8.95 0.42 23.74
N GLU A 95 9.96 0.58 22.88
CA GLU A 95 9.80 1.27 21.59
C GLU A 95 8.84 0.53 20.63
N LEU A 96 8.87 -0.81 20.65
CA LEU A 96 7.92 -1.62 19.89
C LEU A 96 6.50 -1.45 20.42
N LEU A 97 6.31 -1.45 21.75
CA LEU A 97 5.00 -1.29 22.37
C LEU A 97 4.43 0.12 22.15
N LYS A 98 5.27 1.17 22.16
CA LYS A 98 4.87 2.53 21.77
C LYS A 98 4.41 2.57 20.33
N LYS A 99 5.11 1.88 19.42
CA LYS A 99 4.69 1.76 18.01
C LYS A 99 3.35 1.04 17.89
N TRP A 100 3.17 -0.10 18.56
CA TRP A 100 1.88 -0.82 18.57
C TRP A 100 0.72 0.05 19.06
N LYS A 101 0.93 0.83 20.13
CA LYS A 101 -0.05 1.80 20.61
C LYS A 101 -0.41 2.82 19.53
N ALA A 102 0.59 3.45 18.91
CA ALA A 102 0.37 4.47 17.88
C ALA A 102 -0.37 3.90 16.66
N ASP A 103 0.07 2.73 16.17
CA ASP A 103 -0.53 2.05 15.02
C ASP A 103 -1.99 1.66 15.31
N ALA A 104 -2.28 1.14 16.50
CA ALA A 104 -3.64 0.76 16.89
C ALA A 104 -4.59 1.97 17.01
N GLU A 105 -4.10 3.10 17.53
CA GLU A 105 -4.87 4.35 17.61
C GLU A 105 -5.11 4.96 16.22
N ALA A 106 -4.11 4.91 15.32
CA ALA A 106 -4.26 5.34 13.94
C ALA A 106 -5.27 4.46 13.18
N GLN A 107 -5.19 3.14 13.36
CA GLN A 107 -6.13 2.20 12.74
C GLN A 107 -7.56 2.41 13.26
N ALA A 108 -7.75 2.58 14.56
CA ALA A 108 -9.06 2.89 15.14
C ALA A 108 -9.67 4.19 14.58
N ARG A 109 -8.82 5.19 14.27
CA ARG A 109 -9.27 6.42 13.59
C ARG A 109 -9.74 6.16 12.17
N THR A 110 -9.03 5.33 11.41
CA THR A 110 -9.43 4.95 10.04
C THR A 110 -10.73 4.12 10.03
N GLU A 111 -10.91 3.24 11.02
CA GLU A 111 -12.11 2.39 11.17
C GLU A 111 -13.34 3.18 11.67
N LEU A 112 -13.17 4.39 12.23
CA LEU A 112 -14.25 5.15 12.82
C LEU A 112 -15.32 5.52 11.79
N GLY A 113 -16.56 5.06 12.02
CA GLY A 113 -17.69 5.29 11.12
C GLY A 113 -17.73 4.35 9.90
N GLN A 114 -16.77 3.43 9.77
CA GLN A 114 -16.76 2.43 8.72
C GLN A 114 -17.57 1.19 9.13
N LYS A 115 -18.31 0.62 8.18
CA LYS A 115 -19.03 -0.63 8.39
C LYS A 115 -18.03 -1.79 8.38
N LEU A 116 -18.11 -2.68 9.39
CA LEU A 116 -17.33 -3.92 9.37
C LEU A 116 -17.80 -4.81 8.21
N PRO A 117 -16.87 -5.55 7.56
CA PRO A 117 -17.25 -6.52 6.56
C PRO A 117 -18.24 -7.53 7.14
N SER A 118 -19.33 -7.78 6.43
CA SER A 118 -20.26 -8.86 6.75
C SER A 118 -19.65 -10.22 6.44
N ASN A 119 -20.18 -11.29 7.03
CA ASN A 119 -19.74 -12.66 6.75
C ASN A 119 -19.92 -13.04 5.27
N THR A 120 -20.81 -12.36 4.54
CA THR A 120 -21.02 -12.60 3.11
C THR A 120 -20.18 -11.67 2.24
N ASP A 121 -19.61 -10.58 2.76
CA ASP A 121 -18.85 -9.62 1.95
C ASP A 121 -17.61 -10.27 1.33
N ALA A 122 -16.96 -11.21 2.02
CA ALA A 122 -15.85 -11.97 1.47
C ALA A 122 -16.28 -12.89 0.31
N ILE A 123 -17.43 -13.57 0.46
CA ILE A 123 -17.98 -14.45 -0.59
C ILE A 123 -18.45 -13.62 -1.78
N ASP A 124 -19.15 -12.52 -1.54
CA ASP A 124 -19.64 -11.62 -2.59
C ASP A 124 -18.47 -10.96 -3.33
N THR A 125 -17.39 -10.60 -2.62
CA THR A 125 -16.16 -10.06 -3.24
C THR A 125 -15.46 -11.10 -4.09
N VAL A 126 -15.31 -12.34 -3.60
CA VAL A 126 -14.67 -13.43 -4.36
C VAL A 126 -15.53 -13.81 -5.57
N ALA A 127 -16.86 -13.91 -5.41
CA ALA A 127 -17.77 -14.17 -6.51
C ALA A 127 -17.70 -13.05 -7.56
N ALA A 128 -17.70 -11.79 -7.14
CA ALA A 128 -17.52 -10.66 -8.05
C ALA A 128 -16.19 -10.72 -8.79
N ALA A 129 -15.09 -11.06 -8.10
CA ALA A 129 -13.76 -11.15 -8.70
C ALA A 129 -13.63 -12.32 -9.70
N LEU A 130 -14.22 -13.48 -9.42
CA LEU A 130 -14.10 -14.67 -10.26
C LEU A 130 -15.10 -14.71 -11.42
N THR A 131 -16.28 -14.13 -11.24
CA THR A 131 -17.39 -14.25 -12.21
C THR A 131 -17.69 -12.95 -12.95
N GLY A 132 -17.17 -11.82 -12.47
CA GLY A 132 -17.57 -10.49 -12.94
C GLY A 132 -19.01 -10.10 -12.58
N MET A 133 -19.72 -10.90 -11.78
CA MET A 133 -21.13 -10.68 -11.42
C MET A 133 -21.26 -10.34 -9.93
N PRO A 134 -21.16 -9.05 -9.55
CA PRO A 134 -21.36 -8.64 -8.17
C PRO A 134 -22.85 -8.69 -7.79
N LYS A 135 -23.15 -9.22 -6.60
CA LYS A 135 -24.51 -9.23 -6.04
C LYS A 135 -24.97 -7.84 -5.60
N ASN A 136 -24.03 -6.99 -5.17
CA ASN A 136 -24.24 -5.60 -4.79
C ASN A 136 -23.14 -4.73 -5.41
N ILE A 137 -23.44 -3.46 -5.73
CA ILE A 137 -22.44 -2.51 -6.21
C ILE A 137 -21.44 -2.21 -5.09
N ILE A 138 -20.17 -2.52 -5.33
CA ILE A 138 -19.06 -2.18 -4.42
C ILE A 138 -18.33 -0.98 -5.05
N THR A 139 -18.72 0.23 -4.67
CA THR A 139 -18.24 1.49 -5.27
C THR A 139 -16.72 1.67 -5.25
N HIS A 140 -16.05 1.10 -4.25
CA HIS A 140 -14.60 1.15 -4.11
C HIS A 140 -13.87 -0.09 -4.63
N ALA A 141 -14.56 -1.12 -5.15
CA ALA A 141 -13.91 -2.36 -5.57
C ALA A 141 -12.84 -2.11 -6.63
N ILE A 142 -13.19 -1.34 -7.66
CA ILE A 142 -12.26 -0.97 -8.74
C ILE A 142 -11.03 -0.28 -8.13
N SER A 143 -11.22 0.82 -7.40
CA SER A 143 -10.12 1.57 -6.78
C SER A 143 -9.26 0.71 -5.84
N ASN A 144 -9.88 -0.12 -5.00
CA ASN A 144 -9.18 -0.95 -4.02
C ASN A 144 -8.38 -2.06 -4.70
N VAL A 145 -8.93 -2.69 -5.75
CA VAL A 145 -8.23 -3.71 -6.53
C VAL A 145 -7.04 -3.10 -7.25
N HIS A 146 -7.22 -1.97 -7.93
CA HIS A 146 -6.12 -1.23 -8.56
C HIS A 146 -5.01 -0.88 -7.54
N GLN A 147 -5.39 -0.29 -6.40
CA GLN A 147 -4.43 0.08 -5.35
C GLN A 147 -3.71 -1.15 -4.76
N ALA A 148 -4.42 -2.25 -4.52
CA ALA A 148 -3.84 -3.48 -4.00
C ALA A 148 -2.83 -4.09 -4.99
N THR A 149 -3.19 -4.14 -6.29
CA THR A 149 -2.32 -4.61 -7.37
C THR A 149 -1.09 -3.72 -7.51
N GLU A 150 -1.24 -2.40 -7.52
CA GLU A 150 -0.13 -1.45 -7.59
C GLU A 150 0.83 -1.59 -6.41
N ILE A 151 0.32 -1.77 -5.19
CA ILE A 151 1.13 -2.02 -4.00
C ILE A 151 1.86 -3.35 -4.11
N SER A 152 1.18 -4.41 -4.56
CA SER A 152 1.77 -5.75 -4.69
C SER A 152 2.93 -5.73 -5.69
N LEU A 153 2.71 -5.17 -6.88
CA LEU A 153 3.72 -5.07 -7.92
C LEU A 153 4.87 -4.13 -7.52
N SER A 154 4.57 -2.97 -6.91
CA SER A 154 5.61 -2.05 -6.42
C SER A 154 6.49 -2.65 -5.31
N ARG A 155 6.00 -3.66 -4.58
CA ARG A 155 6.80 -4.40 -3.59
C ARG A 155 7.78 -5.38 -4.24
N LEU A 156 7.50 -5.86 -5.45
CA LEU A 156 8.42 -6.74 -6.18
C LEU A 156 9.66 -5.98 -6.64
N ASP A 157 9.51 -4.70 -7.00
CA ASP A 157 10.61 -3.80 -7.32
C ASP A 157 10.25 -2.33 -7.03
N SER A 158 10.83 -1.78 -5.95
CA SER A 158 10.53 -0.43 -5.47
C SER A 158 11.03 0.70 -6.40
N ARG A 159 11.91 0.36 -7.36
CA ARG A 159 12.48 1.32 -8.33
C ARG A 159 11.47 1.76 -9.38
N PHE A 160 10.33 1.08 -9.47
CA PHE A 160 9.25 1.42 -10.39
C PHE A 160 8.04 2.01 -9.64
N HIS A 161 7.33 2.89 -10.32
CA HIS A 161 5.98 3.31 -9.98
C HIS A 161 5.01 2.59 -10.91
N ILE A 162 3.99 1.96 -10.34
CA ILE A 162 3.01 1.16 -11.08
C ILE A 162 1.69 1.92 -11.12
N LYS A 163 1.05 1.92 -12.29
CA LYS A 163 -0.34 2.33 -12.45
C LYS A 163 -1.10 1.25 -13.18
N THR A 164 -2.34 1.03 -12.80
CA THR A 164 -3.18 0.00 -13.42
C THR A 164 -4.46 0.62 -13.96
N GLN A 165 -4.93 0.12 -15.10
CA GLN A 165 -6.17 0.56 -15.73
C GLN A 165 -6.88 -0.63 -16.37
N TYR A 166 -8.20 -0.54 -16.50
CA TYR A 166 -9.03 -1.51 -17.20
C TYR A 166 -9.96 -0.77 -18.17
N ILE A 167 -9.76 -0.96 -19.47
CA ILE A 167 -10.47 -0.27 -20.54
C ILE A 167 -10.82 -1.30 -21.61
N ASP A 168 -12.08 -1.31 -22.06
CA ASP A 168 -12.57 -2.15 -23.17
C ASP A 168 -12.20 -3.63 -23.06
N GLY A 169 -12.31 -4.21 -21.86
CA GLY A 169 -12.01 -5.62 -21.63
C GLY A 169 -10.53 -5.95 -21.44
N SER A 170 -9.66 -4.94 -21.47
CA SER A 170 -8.21 -5.09 -21.40
C SER A 170 -7.64 -4.43 -20.15
N THR A 171 -6.83 -5.19 -19.41
CA THR A 171 -6.02 -4.65 -18.30
C THR A 171 -4.72 -4.10 -18.86
N SER A 172 -4.39 -2.84 -18.53
CA SER A 172 -3.06 -2.28 -18.81
C SER A 172 -2.33 -1.97 -17.51
N ILE A 173 -1.05 -2.33 -17.47
CA ILE A 173 -0.15 -2.07 -16.35
C ILE A 173 0.93 -1.12 -16.85
N GLY A 174 0.86 0.14 -16.42
CA GLY A 174 1.88 1.14 -16.68
C GLY A 174 3.03 1.02 -15.69
N ILE A 175 4.25 0.85 -16.20
CA ILE A 175 5.47 0.69 -15.39
C ILE A 175 6.38 1.89 -15.66
N PHE A 176 6.62 2.70 -14.63
CA PHE A 176 7.38 3.94 -14.74
C PHE A 176 8.64 3.89 -13.86
N ALA A 177 9.82 3.93 -14.47
CA ALA A 177 11.08 3.94 -13.72
C ALA A 177 11.25 5.26 -12.94
N LYS A 178 11.62 5.17 -11.65
CA LYS A 178 11.92 6.34 -10.80
C LYS A 178 13.39 6.76 -10.89
N GLU A 179 14.23 5.87 -11.37
CA GLU A 179 15.67 6.01 -11.52
C GLU A 179 16.16 5.18 -12.71
N ASN A 180 17.44 5.29 -13.06
CA ASN A 180 18.03 4.45 -14.10
C ASN A 180 18.16 3.01 -13.62
N VAL A 181 17.42 2.10 -14.25
CA VAL A 181 17.39 0.68 -13.89
C VAL A 181 17.97 -0.15 -15.05
N PRO A 182 19.13 -0.82 -14.86
CA PRO A 182 19.64 -1.73 -15.87
C PRO A 182 18.77 -2.99 -15.90
N LEU A 183 18.23 -3.31 -17.08
CA LEU A 183 17.46 -4.52 -17.35
C LEU A 183 18.05 -5.21 -18.59
N ALA A 184 18.00 -6.54 -18.61
CA ALA A 184 18.37 -7.31 -19.79
C ALA A 184 17.11 -7.81 -20.48
N LEU A 185 16.86 -7.29 -21.68
CA LEU A 185 15.76 -7.69 -22.55
C LEU A 185 16.25 -8.74 -23.54
N LYS A 186 15.69 -9.95 -23.48
CA LYS A 186 15.93 -11.02 -24.44
C LYS A 186 14.69 -11.20 -25.29
N VAL A 187 14.89 -11.21 -26.60
CA VAL A 187 13.84 -11.37 -27.60
C VAL A 187 14.10 -12.66 -28.35
N ASP A 188 13.08 -13.50 -28.47
CA ASP A 188 13.19 -14.77 -29.18
C ASP A 188 13.43 -14.55 -30.68
N ALA A 189 14.05 -15.54 -31.33
CA ALA A 189 14.48 -15.45 -32.73
C ALA A 189 13.32 -15.11 -33.69
N GLU A 190 12.12 -15.62 -33.41
CA GLU A 190 10.90 -15.37 -34.20
C GLU A 190 10.50 -13.89 -34.22
N TYR A 191 10.71 -13.18 -33.10
CA TYR A 191 10.28 -11.78 -32.94
C TYR A 191 11.42 -10.77 -33.18
N THR A 192 12.65 -11.25 -33.34
CA THR A 192 13.86 -10.39 -33.36
C THR A 192 13.86 -9.39 -34.51
N GLN A 193 13.47 -9.81 -35.72
CA GLN A 193 13.50 -8.93 -36.90
C GLN A 193 12.52 -7.76 -36.76
N GLU A 194 11.29 -8.07 -36.33
CA GLU A 194 10.24 -7.06 -36.13
C GLU A 194 10.57 -6.14 -34.96
N TYR A 195 11.05 -6.71 -33.84
CA TYR A 195 11.52 -5.93 -32.69
C TYR A 195 12.63 -4.96 -33.07
N ALA A 196 13.66 -5.41 -33.80
CA ALA A 196 14.78 -4.56 -34.20
C ALA A 196 14.33 -3.37 -35.05
N LYS A 197 13.39 -3.60 -35.98
CA LYS A 197 12.79 -2.54 -36.79
C LYS A 197 12.02 -1.53 -35.94
N GLN A 198 11.13 -1.99 -35.06
CA GLN A 198 10.36 -1.09 -34.20
C GLN A 198 11.24 -0.34 -33.21
N HIS A 199 12.25 -1.01 -32.64
CA HIS A 199 13.22 -0.37 -31.74
C HIS A 199 13.99 0.73 -32.46
N GLN A 200 14.39 0.53 -33.72
CA GLN A 200 15.00 1.60 -34.51
C GLN A 200 14.05 2.79 -34.70
N MET A 201 12.78 2.54 -35.03
CA MET A 201 11.76 3.60 -35.17
C MET A 201 11.48 4.33 -33.85
N LEU A 202 11.56 3.65 -32.70
CA LEU A 202 11.47 4.28 -31.38
C LEU A 202 12.62 5.27 -31.15
N ILE A 203 13.85 4.88 -31.48
CA ILE A 203 15.02 5.75 -31.29
C ILE A 203 15.04 6.91 -32.27
N GLU A 204 14.71 6.67 -33.54
CA GLU A 204 14.80 7.68 -34.60
C GLU A 204 13.58 8.61 -34.63
N HIS A 205 12.40 8.09 -34.31
CA HIS A 205 11.12 8.77 -34.54
C HIS A 205 10.19 8.79 -33.31
N GLY A 206 10.58 8.19 -32.18
CA GLY A 206 9.73 8.14 -30.99
C GLY A 206 8.48 7.26 -31.14
N SER A 207 8.45 6.38 -32.15
CA SER A 207 7.34 5.44 -32.35
C SER A 207 7.30 4.37 -31.27
N ASP A 208 6.11 3.89 -30.95
CA ASP A 208 5.94 2.88 -29.91
C ASP A 208 6.43 1.50 -30.41
N VAL A 209 7.08 0.73 -29.52
CA VAL A 209 7.41 -0.69 -29.76
C VAL A 209 6.31 -1.52 -29.14
N GLU A 210 5.79 -2.50 -29.87
CA GLU A 210 4.82 -3.48 -29.41
C GLU A 210 5.29 -4.89 -29.75
N ILE A 211 5.41 -5.73 -28.72
CA ILE A 211 5.86 -7.11 -28.86
C ILE A 211 5.02 -8.05 -28.00
N SER A 212 4.79 -9.27 -28.47
CA SER A 212 4.17 -10.31 -27.65
C SER A 212 5.09 -10.69 -26.49
N THR A 213 4.53 -10.74 -25.28
CA THR A 213 5.21 -11.24 -24.08
C THR A 213 5.68 -12.68 -24.21
N ASN A 214 5.06 -13.50 -25.07
CA ASN A 214 5.45 -14.89 -25.29
C ASN A 214 6.88 -15.05 -25.84
N GLY A 215 7.38 -14.04 -26.57
CA GLY A 215 8.72 -14.02 -27.14
C GLY A 215 9.70 -13.11 -26.39
N LEU A 216 9.37 -12.75 -25.16
CA LEU A 216 10.09 -11.75 -24.38
C LEU A 216 10.50 -12.29 -23.02
N THR A 217 11.77 -12.13 -22.68
CA THR A 217 12.26 -12.35 -21.32
C THR A 217 12.94 -11.08 -20.81
N ILE A 218 12.57 -10.63 -19.61
CA ILE A 218 13.18 -9.47 -18.96
C ILE A 218 13.84 -9.92 -17.66
N GLU A 219 15.15 -9.76 -17.58
CA GLU A 219 15.95 -10.10 -16.40
C GLU A 219 16.40 -8.83 -15.66
N GLY A 220 16.63 -8.96 -14.36
CA GLY A 220 17.08 -7.86 -13.49
C GLY A 220 15.98 -7.21 -12.64
N SER A 221 14.76 -7.76 -12.67
CA SER A 221 13.65 -7.32 -11.83
C SER A 221 12.54 -8.37 -11.70
N LYS A 222 12.21 -8.71 -10.45
CA LYS A 222 11.10 -9.64 -10.11
C LYS A 222 9.73 -9.12 -10.55
N LEU A 223 9.58 -7.81 -10.73
CA LEU A 223 8.36 -7.20 -11.22
C LEU A 223 8.03 -7.71 -12.63
N PHE A 224 9.01 -7.69 -13.54
CA PHE A 224 8.79 -8.12 -14.91
C PHE A 224 8.67 -9.64 -15.03
N GLU A 225 9.39 -10.40 -14.19
CA GLU A 225 9.20 -11.85 -14.07
C GLU A 225 7.77 -12.22 -13.67
N GLU A 226 7.08 -11.40 -12.87
CA GLU A 226 5.69 -11.64 -12.49
C GLU A 226 4.71 -11.25 -13.60
N ILE A 227 4.89 -10.06 -14.20
CA ILE A 227 3.95 -9.50 -15.18
C ILE A 227 3.95 -10.26 -16.51
N ILE A 228 5.11 -10.79 -16.94
CA ILE A 228 5.26 -11.48 -18.23
C ILE A 228 4.73 -12.93 -18.21
N LYS A 229 4.35 -13.46 -17.04
CA LYS A 229 3.78 -14.83 -16.94
C LYS A 229 2.46 -15.00 -17.68
N GLU A 230 1.69 -13.93 -17.81
CA GLU A 230 0.43 -13.94 -18.56
C GLU A 230 0.67 -13.46 -19.99
N ALA A 231 0.09 -14.16 -20.96
CA ALA A 231 0.18 -13.78 -22.35
C ALA A 231 -0.51 -12.42 -22.59
N GLY A 232 0.19 -11.54 -23.28
CA GLY A 232 -0.25 -10.18 -23.59
C GLY A 232 0.75 -9.44 -24.48
N THR A 233 0.53 -8.14 -24.64
CA THR A 233 1.39 -7.25 -25.43
C THR A 233 2.23 -6.38 -24.48
N PHE A 234 3.55 -6.42 -24.65
CA PHE A 234 4.46 -5.50 -24.00
C PHE A 234 4.72 -4.31 -24.92
N SER A 235 4.56 -3.10 -24.40
CA SER A 235 4.80 -1.87 -25.16
C SER A 235 5.87 -1.00 -24.50
N ILE A 236 6.79 -0.49 -25.32
CA ILE A 236 7.76 0.53 -24.93
C ILE A 236 7.41 1.80 -25.69
N SER A 237 7.05 2.84 -24.96
CA SER A 237 6.71 4.15 -25.52
C SER A 237 7.52 5.25 -24.84
N SER A 238 7.71 6.34 -25.56
CA SER A 238 8.30 7.56 -25.01
C SER A 238 7.20 8.59 -24.71
N PRO A 239 7.37 9.46 -23.70
CA PRO A 239 6.45 10.58 -23.51
C PRO A 239 6.43 11.47 -24.77
N LYS A 240 5.30 11.44 -25.47
CA LYS A 240 5.08 12.22 -26.70
C LYS A 240 5.14 13.72 -26.38
N LYS A 241 5.93 14.47 -27.17
CA LYS A 241 6.10 15.91 -27.01
C LYS A 241 5.42 16.60 -28.18
N LYS A 242 4.40 17.40 -27.89
CA LYS A 242 3.76 18.22 -28.92
C LYS A 242 4.80 19.11 -29.59
N ALA A 243 4.97 18.92 -30.90
CA ALA A 243 5.82 19.74 -31.74
C ALA A 243 4.93 20.58 -32.66
N ILE A 244 5.10 21.90 -32.58
CA ILE A 244 4.49 22.83 -33.54
C ILE A 244 5.64 23.35 -34.39
N GLN A 245 5.72 22.91 -35.64
CA GLN A 245 6.66 23.49 -36.58
C GLN A 245 6.01 24.73 -37.19
N LYS A 246 6.66 25.88 -36.97
CA LYS A 246 6.27 27.15 -37.56
C LYS A 246 7.10 27.37 -38.81
N LEU A 247 6.44 27.58 -39.94
CA LEU A 247 7.08 27.96 -41.19
C LEU A 247 6.87 29.46 -41.39
N TRP A 248 7.91 30.17 -41.81
CA TRP A 248 7.77 31.54 -42.28
C TRP A 248 8.40 31.68 -43.66
N LEU A 249 7.69 32.34 -44.56
CA LEU A 249 8.18 32.79 -45.85
C LEU A 249 8.56 34.26 -45.69
N VAL A 250 9.75 34.63 -46.17
CA VAL A 250 10.23 36.02 -46.16
C VAL A 250 10.35 36.47 -47.61
N GLN A 251 9.71 37.59 -47.94
CA GLN A 251 9.85 38.22 -49.25
C GLN A 251 11.06 39.17 -49.22
N ASP A 252 12.09 38.87 -50.01
CA ASP A 252 13.43 39.51 -49.92
C ASP A 252 13.44 41.02 -50.22
N ASP A 253 12.50 41.54 -51.00
CA ASP A 253 12.44 42.94 -51.45
C ASP A 253 11.69 43.86 -50.48
N THR A 254 10.73 43.31 -49.74
CA THR A 254 9.82 44.04 -48.85
C THR A 254 10.01 43.68 -47.39
N ASN A 255 10.80 42.64 -47.09
CA ASN A 255 10.91 42.00 -45.78
C ASN A 255 9.55 41.56 -45.21
N LEU A 256 8.56 41.32 -46.07
CA LEU A 256 7.26 40.83 -45.62
C LEU A 256 7.43 39.38 -45.14
N ILE A 257 7.02 39.10 -43.90
CA ILE A 257 7.06 37.77 -43.30
C ILE A 257 5.63 37.21 -43.25
N GLU A 258 5.40 36.11 -43.94
CA GLU A 258 4.15 35.36 -43.86
C GLU A 258 4.38 34.05 -43.11
N SER A 259 3.64 33.82 -42.02
CA SER A 259 3.83 32.65 -41.15
C SER A 259 2.68 31.66 -41.27
N PHE A 260 3.01 30.37 -41.33
CA PHE A 260 2.08 29.24 -41.34
C PHE A 260 2.34 28.35 -40.11
N ASP A 261 1.30 28.11 -39.32
CA ASP A 261 1.32 27.25 -38.13
C ASP A 261 0.68 25.88 -38.44
N ASP A 262 1.24 25.11 -39.38
CA ASP A 262 0.45 24.00 -39.99
C ASP A 262 1.04 22.59 -39.96
N ILE A 263 2.18 22.38 -39.28
CA ILE A 263 2.66 21.01 -39.04
C ILE A 263 2.65 20.73 -37.54
N ARG A 264 1.57 20.05 -37.11
CA ARG A 264 1.39 19.54 -35.75
C ARG A 264 1.91 18.10 -35.71
N GLY A 265 2.99 17.87 -34.98
CA GLY A 265 3.46 16.53 -34.60
C GLY A 265 3.10 16.22 -33.16
N GLU A 266 2.79 14.96 -32.88
CA GLU A 266 2.66 14.41 -31.52
C GLU A 266 3.72 13.34 -31.26
#